data_AF-A0A921T5E5-F1
#
_entry.id   AF-A0A921T5E5-F1
#
_cell.length_a   1.000
_cell.length_b   1.000
_cell.length_c   1.000
_cell.angle_alpha   90.00
_cell.angle_beta   90.00
_cell.angle_gamma   90.00
#
_symmetry.space_group_name_H-M   'P 1'
#
loop_
_entity.id
_entity.type
_entity.pdbx_description
1 polymer ?
#
loop_
_entity_poly.entity_id
_entity_poly.type
_entity_poly.pdbx_seq_one_letter_code
_entity_poly.pdbx_strand_id
1 'polypeptide(L)'
;MTFKLYNLPFGSVTINEQEVVVTVAKKEFTHTDFHYPHVEMTHILPMTQQQEHEQSIHFHYEKPPSVRSMMKVKGEDQLVKMGLVKAILEEAVAQKITHYVSLHPATLLYRPMSTVYYSYLATEGMPYEPEEMLTRYKALALFILTPQSYDTCLTKLTMLPERKQPFLASLIDADSLGEMHRLAAEAYDYMSFRQIEQVQRERKRTRRNWLLISALLIVVALAAVSYVKQQANEQQAQAVATIEQDYKEKELAKQADTAFESGDYDKATKLYLQLGESEAQIAERLIAKEAYQQALAVFPKSLEQVIEALTEREQLAQLLTLTIDEKHEELAQQLTTEKAIVAFDTTKMMADLPFVMNEPTLERMAKQYLAQKDIAGAKEVQRKTQSEALAKEIEQKEARIALKEAKATYHATEQSDATNKQELLQIQRTKIKELEEKLKEGE
;
A
#
# COMPACT_ATOMS: atom_id res chain seq x y z
N MET A 1 -26.02 -34.83 15.52
CA MET A 1 -24.78 -34.68 14.75
C MET A 1 -25.13 -34.71 13.28
N THR A 2 -24.73 -33.70 12.51
CA THR A 2 -25.07 -33.61 11.08
C THR A 2 -23.94 -34.25 10.28
N PHE A 3 -24.19 -35.43 9.73
CA PHE A 3 -23.24 -36.14 8.87
C PHE A 3 -23.42 -35.71 7.42
N LYS A 4 -22.33 -35.48 6.70
CA LYS A 4 -22.37 -35.26 5.25
C LYS A 4 -21.72 -36.45 4.55
N LEU A 5 -22.49 -37.08 3.67
CA LEU A 5 -22.07 -38.21 2.84
C LEU A 5 -21.71 -37.71 1.44
N TYR A 6 -20.58 -38.16 0.94
CA TYR A 6 -20.08 -37.87 -0.40
C TYR A 6 -19.72 -39.19 -1.09
N ASN A 7 -20.06 -39.32 -2.36
CA ASN A 7 -19.75 -40.53 -3.12
C ASN A 7 -18.32 -40.47 -3.67
N LEU A 8 -17.69 -41.64 -3.74
CA LEU A 8 -16.45 -41.92 -4.45
C LEU A 8 -16.72 -43.01 -5.50
N PRO A 9 -15.88 -43.13 -6.53
CA PRO A 9 -16.00 -44.21 -7.52
C PRO A 9 -15.99 -45.62 -6.89
N PHE A 10 -15.26 -45.80 -5.78
CA PHE A 10 -15.06 -47.07 -5.09
C PHE A 10 -15.71 -47.12 -3.69
N GLY A 11 -16.53 -46.12 -3.33
CA GLY A 11 -17.06 -46.04 -1.98
C GLY A 11 -17.70 -44.70 -1.62
N SER A 12 -17.49 -44.26 -0.38
CA SER A 12 -18.04 -42.99 0.11
C SER A 12 -17.17 -42.38 1.21
N VAL A 13 -17.36 -41.07 1.44
CA VAL A 13 -16.76 -40.35 2.55
C VAL A 13 -17.86 -39.74 3.40
N THR A 14 -17.81 -40.02 4.71
CA THR A 14 -18.64 -39.33 5.70
C THR A 14 -17.77 -38.38 6.50
N ILE A 15 -18.22 -37.13 6.64
CA ILE A 15 -17.49 -36.10 7.40
C ILE A 15 -18.41 -35.54 8.48
N ASN A 16 -17.94 -35.53 9.73
CA ASN A 16 -18.58 -34.81 10.83
C ASN A 16 -17.64 -33.76 11.45
N GLU A 17 -17.88 -33.34 12.70
CA GLU A 17 -17.06 -32.32 13.35
C GLU A 17 -15.68 -32.82 13.76
N GLN A 18 -15.55 -34.08 14.17
CA GLN A 18 -14.37 -34.68 14.82
C GLN A 18 -13.66 -35.72 13.95
N GLU A 19 -14.34 -36.29 12.95
CA GLU A 19 -13.81 -37.41 12.18
C GLU A 19 -14.14 -37.32 10.68
N VAL A 20 -13.32 -38.01 9.90
CA VAL A 20 -13.55 -38.35 8.50
C VAL A 20 -13.54 -39.87 8.39
N VAL A 21 -14.58 -40.45 7.80
CA VAL A 21 -14.68 -41.89 7.56
C VAL A 21 -14.71 -42.14 6.07
N VAL A 22 -13.67 -42.78 5.54
CA VAL A 22 -13.66 -43.28 4.16
C VAL A 22 -14.10 -44.73 4.16
N THR A 23 -15.22 -44.99 3.51
CA THR A 23 -15.81 -46.33 3.35
C THR A 23 -15.49 -46.84 1.97
N VAL A 24 -14.81 -47.99 1.88
CA VAL A 24 -14.48 -48.64 0.62
C VAL A 24 -15.19 -49.99 0.56
N ALA A 25 -15.85 -50.30 -0.55
CA ALA A 25 -16.52 -51.59 -0.71
C ALA A 25 -15.48 -52.69 -0.93
N LYS A 26 -15.60 -53.83 -0.24
CA LYS A 26 -14.64 -54.95 -0.32
C LYS A 26 -14.46 -55.50 -1.74
N LYS A 27 -15.51 -55.45 -2.55
CA LYS A 27 -15.49 -55.87 -3.97
C LYS A 27 -14.53 -55.04 -4.85
N GLU A 28 -14.12 -53.85 -4.39
CA GLU A 28 -13.22 -52.95 -5.11
C GLU A 28 -11.74 -53.23 -4.80
N PHE A 29 -11.45 -54.11 -3.84
CA PHE A 29 -10.09 -54.55 -3.52
C PHE A 29 -9.66 -55.70 -4.43
N THR A 30 -8.42 -55.69 -4.90
CA THR A 30 -7.88 -56.75 -5.77
C THR A 30 -7.33 -57.95 -4.99
N HIS A 31 -7.01 -57.77 -3.70
CA HIS A 31 -6.73 -58.84 -2.74
C HIS A 31 -7.00 -58.33 -1.31
N THR A 32 -7.29 -59.25 -0.38
CA THR A 32 -7.72 -58.93 0.99
C THR A 32 -6.57 -58.64 1.95
N ASP A 33 -5.35 -59.07 1.62
CA ASP A 33 -4.17 -58.90 2.46
C ASP A 33 -3.44 -57.59 2.11
N PHE A 34 -4.00 -56.46 2.53
CA PHE A 34 -3.36 -55.15 2.39
C PHE A 34 -2.94 -54.60 3.75
N HIS A 35 -1.81 -53.89 3.78
CA HIS A 35 -1.33 -53.19 4.96
C HIS A 35 -1.47 -51.69 4.73
N TYR A 36 -2.22 -50.99 5.59
CA TYR A 36 -2.32 -49.54 5.47
C TYR A 36 -0.95 -48.90 5.75
N PRO A 37 -0.48 -47.96 4.90
CA PRO A 37 0.85 -47.42 5.05
C PRO A 37 0.91 -46.49 6.25
N HIS A 38 1.87 -46.71 7.16
CA HIS A 38 2.15 -45.73 8.20
C HIS A 38 2.97 -44.59 7.59
N VAL A 39 2.30 -43.46 7.32
CA VAL A 39 2.91 -42.28 6.71
C VAL A 39 2.88 -41.13 7.71
N GLU A 40 4.02 -40.83 8.33
CA GLU A 40 4.19 -39.63 9.14
C GLU A 40 4.45 -38.42 8.24
N MET A 41 3.37 -37.84 7.71
CA MET A 41 3.42 -36.58 6.98
C MET A 41 2.39 -35.60 7.52
N THR A 42 2.80 -34.35 7.71
CA THR A 42 2.00 -33.27 8.30
C THR A 42 0.69 -32.94 7.56
N HIS A 43 0.54 -33.38 6.31
CA HIS A 43 -0.63 -33.12 5.46
C HIS A 43 -1.52 -34.35 5.27
N ILE A 44 -1.12 -35.52 5.76
CA ILE A 44 -1.96 -36.70 5.78
C ILE A 44 -2.70 -36.73 7.12
N LEU A 45 -4.02 -36.90 7.10
CA LEU A 45 -4.77 -37.03 8.35
C LEU A 45 -4.35 -38.30 9.09
N PRO A 46 -4.15 -38.25 10.42
CA PRO A 46 -3.79 -39.43 11.17
C PRO A 46 -4.98 -40.39 11.19
N MET A 47 -4.75 -41.60 10.69
CA MET A 47 -5.74 -42.68 10.78
C MET A 47 -5.81 -43.17 12.22
N THR A 48 -6.98 -43.09 12.82
CA THR A 48 -7.22 -43.51 14.21
C THR A 48 -7.67 -44.95 14.31
N GLN A 49 -8.41 -45.43 13.31
CA GLN A 49 -8.95 -46.78 13.30
C GLN A 49 -9.21 -47.30 11.88
N GLN A 50 -8.97 -48.59 11.69
CA GLN A 50 -9.48 -49.35 10.55
C GLN A 50 -10.52 -50.35 11.07
N GLN A 51 -11.72 -50.36 10.49
CA GLN A 51 -12.79 -51.28 10.84
C GLN A 51 -13.23 -52.06 9.60
N GLU A 52 -13.12 -53.37 9.68
CA GLU A 52 -13.60 -54.27 8.64
C GLU A 52 -15.05 -54.70 8.94
N HIS A 53 -15.94 -54.48 7.98
CA HIS A 53 -17.33 -54.91 8.03
C HIS A 53 -17.58 -56.02 6.98
N GLU A 54 -18.79 -56.57 6.94
CA GLU A 54 -19.13 -57.68 6.05
C GLU A 54 -18.88 -57.35 4.57
N GLN A 55 -19.24 -56.15 4.12
CA GLN A 55 -19.16 -55.74 2.70
C GLN A 55 -18.24 -54.54 2.44
N SER A 56 -17.70 -53.91 3.49
CA SER A 56 -16.91 -52.68 3.39
C SER A 56 -15.78 -52.65 4.40
N ILE A 57 -14.83 -51.75 4.16
CA ILE A 57 -13.77 -51.40 5.10
C ILE A 57 -13.85 -49.91 5.35
N HIS A 58 -13.87 -49.51 6.62
CA HIS A 58 -13.99 -48.13 7.06
C HIS A 58 -12.66 -47.67 7.64
N PHE A 59 -12.11 -46.61 7.05
CA PHE A 59 -10.90 -45.93 7.51
C PHE A 59 -11.30 -44.65 8.23
N HIS A 60 -11.03 -44.60 9.52
CA HIS A 60 -11.36 -43.47 10.39
C HIS A 60 -10.14 -42.59 10.57
N TYR A 61 -10.32 -41.30 10.35
CA TYR A 61 -9.27 -40.30 10.48
C TYR A 61 -9.73 -39.23 11.46
N GLU A 62 -8.80 -38.77 12.29
CA GLU A 62 -9.04 -37.61 13.13
C GLU A 62 -9.13 -36.36 12.25
N LYS A 63 -10.21 -35.59 12.42
CA LYS A 63 -10.39 -34.33 11.72
C LYS A 63 -9.95 -33.19 12.63
N PRO A 64 -8.89 -32.44 12.27
CA PRO A 64 -8.47 -31.30 13.06
C PRO A 64 -9.59 -30.26 13.24
N PRO A 65 -9.65 -29.57 14.38
CA PRO A 65 -10.55 -28.44 14.53
C PRO A 65 -10.31 -27.40 13.43
N SER A 66 -11.36 -26.65 13.05
CA SER A 66 -11.33 -25.56 12.05
C SER A 66 -11.09 -25.94 10.57
N VAL A 67 -10.87 -27.22 10.25
CA VAL A 67 -10.74 -27.66 8.84
C VAL A 67 -12.10 -27.92 8.18
N ARG A 68 -12.21 -27.55 6.90
CA ARG A 68 -13.42 -27.62 6.10
C ARG A 68 -13.28 -28.70 5.03
N SER A 69 -14.41 -29.33 4.65
CA SER A 69 -14.43 -30.26 3.50
C SER A 69 -14.23 -29.48 2.20
N MET A 70 -13.36 -29.98 1.32
CA MET A 70 -13.14 -29.41 -0.02
C MET A 70 -14.42 -29.39 -0.86
N MET A 71 -15.40 -30.26 -0.57
CA MET A 71 -16.73 -30.23 -1.19
C MET A 71 -17.51 -28.91 -0.96
N LYS A 72 -17.11 -28.09 0.02
CA LYS A 72 -17.71 -26.77 0.29
C LYS A 72 -16.95 -25.61 -0.35
N VAL A 73 -15.82 -25.85 -1.03
CA VAL A 73 -14.92 -24.81 -1.54
C VAL A 73 -15.60 -23.88 -2.56
N LYS A 74 -16.65 -24.33 -3.24
CA LYS A 74 -17.41 -23.54 -4.21
C LYS A 74 -18.00 -22.25 -3.63
N GLY A 75 -18.30 -22.23 -2.33
CA GLY A 75 -18.82 -21.05 -1.63
C GLY A 75 -17.73 -20.08 -1.13
N GLU A 76 -16.45 -20.41 -1.28
CA GLU A 76 -15.35 -19.55 -0.85
C GLU A 76 -15.08 -18.41 -1.84
N ASP A 77 -14.44 -17.36 -1.36
CA ASP A 77 -13.95 -16.26 -2.18
C ASP A 77 -12.92 -16.74 -3.22
N GLN A 78 -12.82 -16.03 -4.35
CA GLN A 78 -11.94 -16.43 -5.44
C GLN A 78 -10.46 -16.43 -5.02
N LEU A 79 -10.02 -15.53 -4.13
CA LEU A 79 -8.65 -15.54 -3.62
C LEU A 79 -8.37 -16.78 -2.76
N VAL A 80 -9.34 -17.20 -1.94
CA VAL A 80 -9.24 -18.44 -1.14
C VAL A 80 -9.15 -19.66 -2.04
N LYS A 81 -10.03 -19.75 -3.04
CA LYS A 81 -9.99 -20.82 -4.06
C LYS A 81 -8.63 -20.87 -4.75
N MET A 82 -8.10 -19.71 -5.12
CA MET A 82 -6.83 -19.63 -5.81
C MET A 82 -5.64 -20.01 -4.92
N GLY A 83 -5.64 -19.58 -3.65
CA GLY A 83 -4.63 -19.97 -2.67
C GLY A 83 -4.62 -21.48 -2.41
N LEU A 84 -5.79 -22.11 -2.37
CA LEU A 84 -5.89 -23.57 -2.22
C LEU A 84 -5.33 -24.33 -3.42
N VAL A 85 -5.64 -23.91 -4.65
CA VAL A 85 -5.06 -24.52 -5.85
C VAL A 85 -3.53 -24.35 -5.87
N LYS A 86 -3.02 -23.15 -5.54
CA LYS A 86 -1.58 -22.93 -5.40
C LYS A 86 -0.97 -23.89 -4.40
N ALA A 87 -1.53 -23.99 -3.19
CA ALA A 87 -1.02 -24.87 -2.13
C ALA A 87 -1.01 -26.34 -2.55
N ILE A 88 -2.07 -26.83 -3.21
CA ILE A 88 -2.16 -28.21 -3.71
C ILE A 88 -1.07 -28.52 -4.74
N LEU A 89 -0.82 -27.57 -5.66
CA LEU A 89 0.17 -27.72 -6.72
C LEU A 89 1.60 -27.57 -6.22
N GLU A 90 1.83 -26.71 -5.21
CA GLU A 90 3.11 -26.54 -4.54
C GLU A 90 3.49 -27.75 -3.69
N GLU A 91 2.50 -28.30 -2.97
CA GLU A 91 2.69 -29.50 -2.18
C GLU A 91 2.95 -30.71 -3.09
N ALA A 92 2.23 -30.84 -4.20
CA ALA A 92 2.37 -31.93 -5.17
C ALA A 92 2.45 -33.30 -4.50
N VAL A 93 1.61 -33.54 -3.47
CA VAL A 93 1.72 -34.69 -2.56
C VAL A 93 1.80 -36.04 -3.29
N ALA A 94 1.06 -36.20 -4.39
CA ALA A 94 1.02 -37.45 -5.15
C ALA A 94 2.32 -37.72 -5.94
N GLN A 95 3.20 -36.73 -6.11
CA GLN A 95 4.56 -36.94 -6.64
C GLN A 95 5.57 -37.33 -5.55
N LYS A 96 5.30 -36.97 -4.29
CA LYS A 96 6.25 -37.11 -3.17
C LYS A 96 6.06 -38.40 -2.40
N ILE A 97 4.86 -39.00 -2.46
CA ILE A 97 4.53 -40.23 -1.74
C ILE A 97 4.56 -41.41 -2.72
N THR A 98 5.22 -42.49 -2.32
CA THR A 98 5.33 -43.73 -3.11
C THR A 98 3.98 -44.44 -3.29
N HIS A 99 3.08 -44.27 -2.33
CA HIS A 99 1.71 -44.78 -2.34
C HIS A 99 0.77 -43.82 -3.08
N TYR A 100 -0.36 -44.35 -3.57
CA TYR A 100 -1.39 -43.51 -4.16
C TYR A 100 -2.02 -42.61 -3.09
N VAL A 101 -2.22 -41.33 -3.43
CA VAL A 101 -3.00 -40.38 -2.65
C VAL A 101 -4.20 -39.95 -3.50
N SER A 102 -5.39 -39.97 -2.90
CA SER A 102 -6.58 -39.48 -3.59
C SER A 102 -6.55 -37.95 -3.70
N LEU A 103 -6.90 -37.46 -4.89
CA LEU A 103 -7.10 -36.02 -5.17
C LEU A 103 -8.58 -35.70 -5.33
N HIS A 104 -9.47 -36.65 -5.02
CA HIS A 104 -10.90 -36.45 -5.13
C HIS A 104 -11.38 -35.45 -4.06
N PRO A 105 -12.14 -34.40 -4.39
CA PRO A 105 -12.52 -33.38 -3.41
C PRO A 105 -13.27 -33.90 -2.16
N ALA A 106 -13.88 -35.07 -2.23
CA ALA A 106 -14.51 -35.70 -1.07
C ALA A 106 -13.52 -36.22 -0.02
N THR A 107 -12.29 -36.55 -0.41
CA THR A 107 -11.21 -37.04 0.49
C THR A 107 -10.26 -35.91 0.93
N LEU A 108 -10.51 -34.67 0.48
CA LEU A 108 -9.70 -33.51 0.80
C LEU A 108 -10.40 -32.60 1.82
N LEU A 109 -9.60 -32.11 2.76
CA LEU A 109 -9.98 -31.08 3.71
C LEU A 109 -9.01 -29.92 3.60
N TYR A 110 -9.44 -28.73 4.02
CA TYR A 110 -8.58 -27.55 3.94
C TYR A 110 -8.77 -26.59 5.11
N ARG A 111 -7.71 -25.85 5.37
CA ARG A 111 -7.74 -24.58 6.09
C ARG A 111 -7.67 -23.46 5.03
N PRO A 112 -8.52 -22.43 5.10
CA PRO A 112 -8.53 -21.36 4.09
C PRO A 112 -7.12 -20.80 3.81
N MET A 113 -6.83 -20.55 2.53
CA MET A 113 -5.60 -19.95 1.97
C MET A 113 -4.31 -20.77 2.01
N SER A 114 -4.10 -21.73 2.92
CA SER A 114 -2.72 -22.18 3.19
C SER A 114 -2.47 -23.68 3.39
N THR A 115 -3.48 -24.52 3.63
CA THR A 115 -3.21 -25.93 3.94
C THR A 115 -4.31 -26.85 3.45
N VAL A 116 -3.89 -27.95 2.82
CA VAL A 116 -4.76 -29.06 2.42
C VAL A 116 -4.35 -30.31 3.19
N TYR A 117 -5.35 -31.13 3.52
CA TYR A 117 -5.22 -32.39 4.21
C TYR A 117 -5.87 -33.51 3.40
N TYR A 118 -5.24 -34.68 3.41
CA TYR A 118 -5.65 -35.85 2.64
C TYR A 118 -6.06 -36.99 3.56
N SER A 119 -7.21 -37.61 3.27
CA SER A 119 -7.80 -38.66 4.11
C SER A 119 -7.91 -40.02 3.38
N TYR A 120 -7.17 -40.25 2.30
CA TYR A 120 -7.14 -41.56 1.65
C TYR A 120 -5.80 -41.80 0.95
N LEU A 121 -5.11 -42.83 1.43
CA LEU A 121 -3.95 -43.42 0.80
C LEU A 121 -4.28 -44.86 0.40
N ALA A 122 -3.81 -45.27 -0.76
CA ALA A 122 -3.94 -46.63 -1.25
C ALA A 122 -2.56 -47.26 -1.47
N THR A 123 -2.39 -48.46 -0.92
CA THR A 123 -1.29 -49.37 -1.24
C THR A 123 -1.71 -50.35 -2.32
N GLU A 124 -0.81 -51.28 -2.66
CA GLU A 124 -1.16 -52.45 -3.45
C GLU A 124 -2.41 -53.14 -2.89
N GLY A 125 -3.33 -53.53 -3.77
CA GLY A 125 -4.59 -54.18 -3.38
C GLY A 125 -5.79 -53.24 -3.22
N MET A 126 -5.55 -51.95 -2.95
CA MET A 126 -6.61 -50.97 -2.66
C MET A 126 -7.07 -50.22 -3.92
N PRO A 127 -8.34 -49.81 -4.01
CA PRO A 127 -8.84 -49.10 -5.18
C PRO A 127 -8.27 -47.69 -5.27
N TYR A 128 -8.08 -47.24 -6.51
CA TYR A 128 -7.57 -45.93 -6.86
C TYR A 128 -8.28 -45.39 -8.11
N GLU A 129 -8.22 -44.07 -8.32
CA GLU A 129 -8.73 -43.44 -9.53
C GLU A 129 -7.81 -43.75 -10.72
N PRO A 130 -8.32 -44.34 -11.82
CA PRO A 130 -7.50 -44.82 -12.94
C PRO A 130 -6.89 -43.68 -13.77
N GLU A 131 -7.39 -42.46 -13.64
CA GLU A 131 -6.92 -41.30 -14.38
C GLU A 131 -5.49 -40.91 -13.97
N GLU A 132 -4.74 -40.47 -14.98
CA GLU A 132 -3.37 -40.02 -14.83
C GLU A 132 -3.28 -38.83 -13.84
N MET A 133 -2.17 -38.75 -13.11
CA MET A 133 -1.98 -37.84 -11.99
C MET A 133 -2.19 -36.36 -12.37
N LEU A 134 -1.54 -35.87 -13.44
CA LEU A 134 -1.70 -34.50 -13.94
C LEU A 134 -3.17 -34.21 -14.28
N THR A 135 -3.87 -35.17 -14.87
CA THR A 135 -5.31 -35.09 -15.16
C THR A 135 -6.15 -34.93 -13.89
N ARG A 136 -5.84 -35.68 -12.83
CA ARG A 136 -6.51 -35.55 -11.51
C ARG A 136 -6.24 -34.20 -10.84
N TYR A 137 -5.02 -33.66 -10.96
CA TYR A 137 -4.70 -32.30 -10.51
C TYR A 137 -5.44 -31.21 -11.30
N LYS A 138 -5.51 -31.33 -12.63
CA LYS A 138 -6.31 -30.42 -13.48
C LYS A 138 -7.78 -30.46 -13.09
N ALA A 139 -8.33 -31.66 -12.89
CA ALA A 139 -9.72 -31.83 -12.49
C ALA A 139 -10.01 -31.20 -11.12
N LEU A 140 -9.11 -31.38 -10.14
CA LEU A 140 -9.24 -30.80 -8.81
C LEU A 140 -9.14 -29.27 -8.84
N ALA A 141 -8.16 -28.72 -9.57
CA ALA A 141 -8.02 -27.27 -9.71
C ALA A 141 -9.26 -26.63 -10.35
N LEU A 142 -9.81 -27.25 -11.40
CA LEU A 142 -11.03 -26.77 -12.06
C LEU A 142 -12.27 -26.95 -11.18
N PHE A 143 -12.37 -28.03 -10.42
CA PHE A 143 -13.45 -28.19 -9.44
C PHE A 143 -13.46 -27.06 -8.41
N ILE A 144 -12.27 -26.63 -7.96
CA ILE A 144 -12.13 -25.53 -7.00
C ILE A 144 -12.50 -24.18 -7.62
N LEU A 145 -12.05 -23.93 -8.86
CA LEU A 145 -12.15 -22.64 -9.54
C LEU A 145 -13.47 -22.42 -10.28
N THR A 146 -14.26 -23.47 -10.49
CA THR A 146 -15.44 -23.45 -11.39
C THR A 146 -16.66 -24.10 -10.71
N PRO A 147 -17.89 -23.86 -11.21
CA PRO A 147 -19.07 -24.51 -10.66
C PRO A 147 -19.18 -26.01 -11.00
N GLN A 148 -18.29 -26.54 -11.84
CA GLN A 148 -18.37 -27.89 -12.40
C GLN A 148 -18.19 -28.99 -11.34
N SER A 149 -18.74 -30.19 -11.58
CA SER A 149 -18.46 -31.35 -10.73
C SER A 149 -17.05 -31.89 -11.01
N TYR A 150 -16.47 -32.56 -10.03
CA TYR A 150 -15.15 -33.19 -10.19
C TYR A 150 -15.15 -34.17 -11.36
N ASP A 151 -16.17 -35.04 -11.47
CA ASP A 151 -16.31 -36.00 -12.57
C ASP A 151 -16.37 -35.33 -13.95
N THR A 152 -17.03 -34.17 -14.02
CA THR A 152 -17.10 -33.39 -15.27
C THR A 152 -15.72 -32.82 -15.60
N CYS A 153 -15.02 -32.28 -14.61
CA CYS A 153 -13.65 -31.78 -14.78
C CYS A 153 -12.67 -32.90 -15.09
N LEU A 154 -12.91 -34.13 -14.66
CA LEU A 154 -12.03 -35.27 -14.91
C LEU A 154 -12.19 -35.83 -16.33
N THR A 155 -13.44 -35.91 -16.81
CA THR A 155 -13.76 -36.62 -18.07
C THR A 155 -13.91 -35.70 -19.29
N LYS A 156 -14.14 -34.39 -19.10
CA LYS A 156 -14.50 -33.44 -20.18
C LYS A 156 -13.64 -32.18 -20.24
N LEU A 157 -12.39 -32.24 -19.77
CA LEU A 157 -11.46 -31.09 -19.68
C LEU A 157 -11.48 -30.16 -20.90
N THR A 158 -11.40 -30.72 -22.12
CA THR A 158 -11.28 -29.95 -23.37
C THR A 158 -12.59 -29.33 -23.86
N MET A 159 -13.73 -29.80 -23.33
CA MET A 159 -15.09 -29.40 -23.72
C MET A 159 -15.72 -28.43 -22.71
N LEU A 160 -14.99 -28.06 -21.66
CA LEU A 160 -15.47 -27.14 -20.64
C LEU A 160 -15.65 -25.73 -21.22
N PRO A 161 -16.81 -25.06 -21.00
CA PRO A 161 -17.01 -23.69 -21.43
C PRO A 161 -16.00 -22.72 -20.82
N GLU A 162 -15.41 -23.09 -19.68
CA GLU A 162 -14.35 -22.39 -18.97
C GLU A 162 -13.05 -22.26 -19.77
N ARG A 163 -12.84 -23.07 -20.81
CA ARG A 163 -11.70 -22.90 -21.76
C ARG A 163 -11.73 -21.56 -22.51
N LYS A 164 -12.88 -20.85 -22.50
CA LYS A 164 -12.95 -19.48 -23.00
C LYS A 164 -12.24 -18.46 -22.10
N GLN A 165 -11.94 -18.83 -20.85
CA GLN A 165 -11.16 -18.02 -19.94
C GLN A 165 -9.67 -18.34 -20.11
N PRO A 166 -8.82 -17.35 -20.48
CA PRO A 166 -7.43 -17.61 -20.81
C PRO A 166 -6.65 -18.37 -19.73
N PHE A 167 -6.82 -17.99 -18.46
CA PHE A 167 -6.15 -18.66 -17.34
C PHE A 167 -6.57 -20.14 -17.19
N LEU A 168 -7.87 -20.43 -17.26
CA LEU A 168 -8.38 -21.80 -17.12
C LEU A 168 -8.00 -22.66 -18.33
N ALA A 169 -7.95 -22.06 -19.52
CA ALA A 169 -7.39 -22.73 -20.70
C ALA A 169 -5.92 -23.09 -20.49
N SER A 170 -5.10 -22.16 -20.01
CA SER A 170 -3.69 -22.43 -19.71
C SER A 170 -3.50 -23.52 -18.66
N LEU A 171 -4.34 -23.58 -17.62
CA LEU A 171 -4.30 -24.68 -16.64
C LEU A 171 -4.69 -26.03 -17.26
N ILE A 172 -5.67 -26.04 -18.18
CA ILE A 172 -6.08 -27.25 -18.91
C ILE A 172 -4.98 -27.72 -19.86
N ASP A 173 -4.32 -26.79 -20.55
CA ASP A 173 -3.33 -27.06 -21.58
C ASP A 173 -1.91 -27.30 -21.00
N ALA A 174 -1.67 -27.02 -19.71
CA ALA A 174 -0.37 -27.22 -19.06
C ALA A 174 0.14 -28.67 -19.15
N ASP A 175 1.41 -28.86 -19.49
CA ASP A 175 2.00 -30.18 -19.73
C ASP A 175 2.59 -30.82 -18.47
N SER A 176 2.66 -30.08 -17.37
CA SER A 176 3.23 -30.57 -16.11
C SER A 176 2.65 -29.89 -14.87
N LEU A 177 2.81 -30.53 -13.71
CA LEU A 177 2.45 -29.91 -12.42
C LEU A 177 3.26 -28.65 -12.12
N GLY A 178 4.53 -28.61 -12.56
CA GLY A 178 5.37 -27.43 -12.40
C GLY A 178 4.84 -26.22 -13.17
N GLU A 179 4.36 -26.44 -14.40
CA GLU A 179 3.74 -25.39 -15.20
C GLU A 179 2.41 -24.92 -14.60
N MET A 180 1.55 -25.86 -14.18
CA MET A 180 0.31 -25.52 -13.48
C MET A 180 0.57 -24.70 -12.21
N HIS A 181 1.57 -25.10 -11.41
CA HIS A 181 1.96 -24.38 -10.21
C HIS A 181 2.40 -22.96 -10.54
N ARG A 182 3.24 -22.77 -11.57
CA ARG A 182 3.69 -21.43 -12.01
C ARG A 182 2.50 -20.54 -12.40
N LEU A 183 1.58 -21.05 -13.22
CA LEU A 183 0.38 -20.32 -13.63
C LEU A 183 -0.50 -19.94 -12.43
N ALA A 184 -0.72 -20.88 -11.51
CA ALA A 184 -1.52 -20.64 -10.30
C ALA A 184 -0.83 -19.66 -9.34
N ALA A 185 0.50 -19.72 -9.21
CA ALA A 185 1.28 -18.79 -8.38
C ALA A 185 1.23 -17.37 -8.94
N GLU A 186 1.44 -17.17 -10.24
CA GLU A 186 1.34 -15.85 -10.89
C GLU A 186 -0.06 -15.24 -10.74
N ALA A 187 -1.10 -16.06 -10.94
CA ALA A 187 -2.48 -15.62 -10.76
C ALA A 187 -2.78 -15.28 -9.29
N TYR A 188 -2.32 -16.11 -8.35
CA TYR A 188 -2.50 -15.87 -6.91
C TYR A 188 -1.73 -14.64 -6.43
N ASP A 189 -0.51 -14.42 -6.89
CA ASP A 189 0.31 -13.27 -6.54
C ASP A 189 -0.33 -11.98 -7.07
N TYR A 190 -0.83 -11.99 -8.31
CA TYR A 190 -1.61 -10.87 -8.85
C TYR A 190 -2.89 -10.60 -8.05
N MET A 191 -3.66 -11.65 -7.71
CA MET A 191 -4.91 -11.52 -6.96
C MET A 191 -4.68 -11.09 -5.50
N SER A 192 -3.67 -11.65 -4.84
CA SER A 192 -3.30 -11.32 -3.46
C SER A 192 -2.73 -9.92 -3.38
N PHE A 193 -1.90 -9.50 -4.34
CA PHE A 193 -1.45 -8.12 -4.48
C PHE A 193 -2.63 -7.16 -4.65
N ARG A 194 -3.58 -7.47 -5.54
CA ARG A 194 -4.83 -6.70 -5.71
C ARG A 194 -5.69 -6.65 -4.45
N GLN A 195 -5.75 -7.72 -3.68
CA GLN A 195 -6.50 -7.77 -2.41
C GLN A 195 -5.78 -7.01 -1.29
N ILE A 196 -4.45 -7.03 -1.26
CA ILE A 196 -3.63 -6.21 -0.34
C ILE A 196 -3.77 -4.72 -0.71
N GLU A 197 -3.76 -4.36 -2.00
CA GLU A 197 -4.12 -3.02 -2.48
C GLU A 197 -5.55 -2.64 -2.08
N GLN A 198 -6.52 -3.56 -2.17
CA GLN A 198 -7.91 -3.32 -1.75
C GLN A 198 -8.06 -3.18 -0.23
N VAL A 199 -7.44 -4.02 0.59
CA VAL A 199 -7.47 -3.93 2.06
C VAL A 199 -6.74 -2.69 2.57
N GLN A 200 -5.68 -2.24 1.89
CA GLN A 200 -5.01 -0.98 2.21
C GLN A 200 -5.81 0.26 1.76
N ARG A 201 -6.50 0.18 0.60
CA ARG A 201 -7.51 1.17 0.20
C ARG A 201 -8.70 1.18 1.18
N GLU A 202 -9.14 0.03 1.68
CA GLU A 202 -10.24 -0.11 2.63
C GLU A 202 -9.88 0.35 4.04
N ARG A 203 -8.64 0.15 4.53
CA ARG A 203 -8.16 0.73 5.80
C ARG A 203 -8.08 2.27 5.75
N LYS A 204 -7.74 2.86 4.61
CA LYS A 204 -7.86 4.32 4.39
C LYS A 204 -9.32 4.77 4.26
N ARG A 205 -10.23 3.90 3.81
CA ARG A 205 -11.67 4.18 3.65
C ARG A 205 -12.50 3.94 4.93
N THR A 206 -12.12 3.02 5.81
CA THR A 206 -12.82 2.70 7.09
C THR A 206 -12.63 3.77 8.17
N ARG A 207 -11.57 4.59 8.09
CA ARG A 207 -11.45 5.82 8.91
C ARG A 207 -12.39 6.95 8.48
N ARG A 208 -12.95 6.89 7.27
CA ARG A 208 -13.85 7.94 6.72
C ARG A 208 -15.31 7.49 6.61
N ASN A 209 -15.59 6.18 6.50
CA ASN A 209 -16.92 5.67 6.16
C ASN A 209 -17.72 5.01 7.31
N TRP A 210 -17.27 5.12 8.57
CA TRP A 210 -18.19 5.08 9.71
C TRP A 210 -19.27 6.19 9.63
N LEU A 211 -19.10 7.15 8.70
CA LEU A 211 -20.03 8.24 8.41
C LEU A 211 -20.90 8.02 7.14
N LEU A 212 -20.73 6.94 6.36
CA LEU A 212 -21.42 6.75 5.07
C LEU A 212 -22.08 5.35 4.89
N ILE A 213 -22.22 4.55 5.96
CA ILE A 213 -22.88 3.23 5.94
C ILE A 213 -24.43 3.32 5.91
N SER A 214 -25.01 4.51 6.11
CA SER A 214 -26.47 4.68 6.23
C SER A 214 -27.24 4.91 4.92
N ALA A 215 -26.60 5.10 3.76
CA ALA A 215 -27.32 5.58 2.55
C ALA A 215 -27.35 4.66 1.32
N LEU A 216 -26.60 3.54 1.27
CA LEU A 216 -26.50 2.70 0.05
C LEU A 216 -26.81 1.20 0.29
N LEU A 217 -27.60 0.87 1.31
CA LEU A 217 -28.11 -0.51 1.53
C LEU A 217 -29.52 -0.73 0.94
N ILE A 218 -30.13 0.28 0.31
CA ILE A 218 -31.52 0.23 -0.17
C ILE A 218 -31.66 -0.15 -1.67
N VAL A 219 -30.60 -0.04 -2.50
CA VAL A 219 -30.73 -0.26 -3.96
C VAL A 219 -30.33 -1.67 -4.43
N VAL A 220 -29.62 -2.45 -3.61
CA VAL A 220 -29.19 -3.82 -3.96
C VAL A 220 -30.36 -4.83 -3.97
N ALA A 221 -31.55 -4.45 -3.51
CA ALA A 221 -32.71 -5.33 -3.40
C ALA A 221 -33.60 -5.46 -4.66
N LEU A 222 -33.35 -4.72 -5.77
CA LEU A 222 -34.28 -4.69 -6.92
C LEU A 222 -33.74 -5.20 -8.28
N ALA A 223 -32.51 -5.69 -8.38
CA ALA A 223 -31.93 -6.12 -9.68
C ALA A 223 -31.75 -7.65 -9.83
N ALA A 224 -32.58 -8.46 -9.16
CA ALA A 224 -32.47 -9.92 -9.19
C ALA A 224 -33.29 -10.61 -10.31
N VAL A 225 -33.96 -9.90 -11.22
CA VAL A 225 -34.80 -10.53 -12.24
C VAL A 225 -34.64 -9.87 -13.61
N SER A 226 -33.64 -10.25 -14.41
CA SER A 226 -33.87 -10.45 -15.86
C SER A 226 -32.74 -11.26 -16.51
N TYR A 227 -33.12 -12.39 -17.05
CA TYR A 227 -32.34 -13.37 -17.80
C TYR A 227 -32.50 -13.06 -19.32
N VAL A 228 -31.51 -13.42 -20.14
CA VAL A 228 -31.57 -13.77 -21.59
C VAL A 228 -31.37 -12.71 -22.69
N LYS A 229 -30.21 -12.87 -23.33
CA LYS A 229 -29.80 -12.80 -24.77
C LYS A 229 -30.26 -11.66 -25.72
N GLN A 230 -29.20 -11.25 -26.44
CA GLN A 230 -29.06 -11.01 -27.90
C GLN A 230 -29.44 -9.66 -28.51
N GLN A 231 -28.39 -9.05 -29.10
CA GLN A 231 -28.38 -7.93 -30.06
C GLN A 231 -28.86 -6.58 -29.49
N ALA A 232 -28.23 -5.44 -29.73
CA ALA A 232 -27.51 -5.04 -30.92
C ALA A 232 -26.34 -4.10 -30.61
N ASN A 233 -25.38 -4.23 -31.51
CA ASN A 233 -24.09 -3.59 -31.63
C ASN A 233 -24.28 -2.10 -32.05
N GLU A 234 -23.86 -1.16 -31.20
CA GLU A 234 -23.48 0.23 -31.57
C GLU A 234 -23.02 1.05 -30.33
N GLN A 235 -23.54 0.75 -29.13
CA GLN A 235 -23.07 1.36 -27.88
C GLN A 235 -21.78 0.73 -27.30
N GLN A 236 -21.40 -0.46 -27.78
CA GLN A 236 -20.21 -1.18 -27.31
C GLN A 236 -18.89 -0.58 -27.84
N ALA A 237 -18.89 0.13 -28.96
CA ALA A 237 -17.68 0.74 -29.51
C ALA A 237 -17.18 1.93 -28.66
N GLN A 238 -18.10 2.73 -28.10
CA GLN A 238 -17.74 3.80 -27.18
C GLN A 238 -17.34 3.26 -25.80
N ALA A 239 -18.05 2.26 -25.26
CA ALA A 239 -17.68 1.65 -23.98
C ALA A 239 -16.32 0.95 -24.02
N VAL A 240 -15.96 0.27 -25.12
CA VAL A 240 -14.64 -0.35 -25.30
C VAL A 240 -13.54 0.70 -25.46
N ALA A 241 -13.80 1.81 -26.15
CA ALA A 241 -12.85 2.93 -26.26
C ALA A 241 -12.61 3.61 -24.91
N THR A 242 -13.64 3.81 -24.08
CA THR A 242 -13.49 4.35 -22.72
C THR A 242 -12.78 3.37 -21.79
N ILE A 243 -13.00 2.05 -21.94
CA ILE A 243 -12.31 1.01 -21.17
C ILE A 243 -10.83 0.89 -21.58
N GLU A 244 -10.50 0.99 -22.87
CA GLU A 244 -9.11 1.00 -23.35
C GLU A 244 -8.36 2.28 -22.93
N GLN A 245 -9.04 3.42 -22.89
CA GLN A 245 -8.48 4.68 -22.40
C GLN A 245 -8.28 4.65 -20.87
N ASP A 246 -9.27 4.18 -20.11
CA ASP A 246 -9.16 3.96 -18.66
C ASP A 246 -8.06 2.94 -18.30
N TYR A 247 -7.79 1.96 -19.17
CA TYR A 247 -6.71 0.99 -19.00
C TYR A 247 -5.34 1.61 -19.29
N LYS A 248 -5.21 2.37 -20.39
CA LYS A 248 -3.97 3.09 -20.74
C LYS A 248 -3.61 4.14 -19.69
N GLU A 249 -4.58 4.90 -19.19
CA GLU A 249 -4.37 5.86 -18.10
C GLU A 249 -3.98 5.15 -16.79
N LYS A 250 -4.55 3.98 -16.47
CA LYS A 250 -4.15 3.20 -15.29
C LYS A 250 -2.73 2.62 -15.39
N GLU A 251 -2.32 2.14 -16.55
CA GLU A 251 -0.96 1.64 -16.76
C GLU A 251 0.06 2.80 -16.76
N LEU A 252 -0.32 3.95 -17.35
CA LEU A 252 0.53 5.15 -17.38
C LEU A 252 0.67 5.77 -15.97
N ALA A 253 -0.38 5.72 -15.14
CA ALA A 253 -0.32 6.06 -13.71
C ALA A 253 0.61 5.14 -12.94
N LYS A 254 0.56 3.83 -13.19
CA LYS A 254 1.49 2.86 -12.57
C LYS A 254 2.94 3.12 -12.98
N GLN A 255 3.19 3.45 -14.24
CA GLN A 255 4.53 3.81 -14.71
C GLN A 255 5.02 5.13 -14.10
N ALA A 256 4.13 6.12 -13.95
CA ALA A 256 4.44 7.39 -13.29
C ALA A 256 4.82 7.16 -11.83
N ASP A 257 4.01 6.41 -11.07
CA ASP A 257 4.26 6.07 -9.67
C ASP A 257 5.57 5.25 -9.52
N THR A 258 5.81 4.29 -10.42
CA THR A 258 7.05 3.48 -10.39
C THR A 258 8.29 4.32 -10.66
N ALA A 259 8.26 5.18 -11.69
CA ALA A 259 9.37 6.08 -12.01
C ALA A 259 9.63 7.07 -10.87
N PHE A 260 8.55 7.55 -10.24
CA PHE A 260 8.63 8.46 -9.11
C PHE A 260 9.31 7.81 -7.90
N GLU A 261 8.91 6.59 -7.55
CA GLU A 261 9.50 5.86 -6.41
C GLU A 261 10.94 5.38 -6.68
N SER A 262 11.32 5.18 -7.94
CA SER A 262 12.72 4.86 -8.31
C SER A 262 13.63 6.09 -8.38
N GLY A 263 13.11 7.30 -8.17
CA GLY A 263 13.86 8.56 -8.26
C GLY A 263 14.05 9.08 -9.70
N ASP A 264 13.38 8.49 -10.70
CA ASP A 264 13.37 8.97 -12.08
C ASP A 264 12.30 10.06 -12.25
N TYR A 265 12.55 11.20 -11.62
CA TYR A 265 11.59 12.30 -11.51
C TYR A 265 11.25 12.96 -12.85
N ASP A 266 12.19 13.01 -13.79
CA ASP A 266 11.95 13.57 -15.13
C ASP A 266 10.94 12.72 -15.91
N LYS A 267 11.09 11.39 -15.86
CA LYS A 267 10.14 10.47 -16.47
C LYS A 267 8.80 10.50 -15.75
N ALA A 268 8.80 10.47 -14.42
CA ALA A 268 7.58 10.51 -13.62
C ALA A 268 6.75 11.77 -13.92
N THR A 269 7.40 12.93 -13.95
CA THR A 269 6.74 14.22 -14.20
C THR A 269 6.07 14.27 -15.57
N LYS A 270 6.76 13.79 -16.62
CA LYS A 270 6.17 13.69 -17.96
C LYS A 270 4.93 12.81 -17.98
N LEU A 271 4.97 11.68 -17.27
CA LEU A 271 3.84 10.74 -17.19
C LEU A 271 2.67 11.33 -16.38
N TYR A 272 2.93 12.01 -15.26
CA TYR A 272 1.88 12.67 -14.48
C TYR A 272 1.19 13.81 -15.24
N LEU A 273 1.94 14.62 -16.00
CA LEU A 273 1.35 15.63 -16.88
C LEU A 273 0.49 15.01 -17.98
N GLN A 274 0.93 13.87 -18.54
CA GLN A 274 0.12 13.11 -19.52
C GLN A 274 -1.17 12.54 -18.90
N LEU A 275 -1.18 12.28 -17.59
CA LEU A 275 -2.37 11.85 -16.84
C LEU A 275 -3.28 13.02 -16.43
N GLY A 276 -2.92 14.25 -16.77
CA GLY A 276 -3.68 15.44 -16.41
C GLY A 276 -3.53 15.84 -14.95
N GLU A 277 -2.50 15.35 -14.24
CA GLU A 277 -2.18 15.85 -12.90
C GLU A 277 -1.65 17.29 -13.01
N SER A 278 -2.06 18.15 -12.09
CA SER A 278 -1.67 19.56 -12.14
C SER A 278 -0.21 19.77 -11.75
N GLU A 279 0.42 20.80 -12.31
CA GLU A 279 1.80 21.19 -11.99
C GLU A 279 2.03 21.35 -10.49
N ALA A 280 1.07 21.93 -9.77
CA ALA A 280 1.12 22.11 -8.32
C ALA A 280 1.18 20.76 -7.57
N GLN A 281 0.37 19.78 -7.97
CA GLN A 281 0.37 18.45 -7.35
C GLN A 281 1.69 17.71 -7.58
N ILE A 282 2.27 17.83 -8.77
CA ILE A 282 3.54 17.18 -9.08
C ILE A 282 4.69 17.87 -8.31
N ALA A 283 4.67 19.20 -8.22
CA ALA A 283 5.62 19.96 -7.40
C ALA A 283 5.56 19.55 -5.92
N GLU A 284 4.37 19.45 -5.34
CA GLU A 284 4.17 18.97 -3.96
C GLU A 284 4.78 17.58 -3.73
N ARG A 285 4.58 16.65 -4.69
CA ARG A 285 5.18 15.31 -4.62
C ARG A 285 6.71 15.37 -4.61
N LEU A 286 7.31 16.15 -5.53
CA LEU A 286 8.77 16.30 -5.63
C LEU A 286 9.36 16.90 -4.35
N ILE A 287 8.72 17.95 -3.82
CA ILE A 287 9.10 18.60 -2.55
C ILE A 287 9.00 17.60 -1.39
N ALA A 288 7.95 16.77 -1.35
CA ALA A 288 7.78 15.74 -0.32
C ALA A 288 8.96 14.75 -0.28
N LYS A 289 9.55 14.43 -1.45
CA LYS A 289 10.73 13.55 -1.60
C LYS A 289 12.08 14.30 -1.55
N GLU A 290 12.09 15.58 -1.14
CA GLU A 290 13.30 16.43 -1.10
C GLU A 290 13.96 16.65 -2.47
N ALA A 291 13.22 16.43 -3.56
CA ALA A 291 13.68 16.64 -4.93
C ALA A 291 13.50 18.11 -5.37
N TYR A 292 14.04 19.04 -4.57
CA TYR A 292 13.80 20.49 -4.71
C TYR A 292 14.29 21.05 -6.05
N GLN A 293 15.49 20.65 -6.50
CA GLN A 293 16.02 21.13 -7.78
C GLN A 293 15.16 20.67 -8.96
N GLN A 294 14.64 19.45 -8.91
CA GLN A 294 13.76 18.91 -9.93
C GLN A 294 12.40 19.64 -9.91
N ALA A 295 11.86 19.93 -8.72
CA ALA A 295 10.65 20.73 -8.58
C ALA A 295 10.81 22.11 -9.23
N LEU A 296 11.93 22.80 -9.00
CA LEU A 296 12.20 24.12 -9.59
C LEU A 296 12.52 24.07 -11.08
N ALA A 297 13.17 22.99 -11.55
CA ALA A 297 13.51 22.82 -12.95
C ALA A 297 12.26 22.68 -13.83
N VAL A 298 11.23 21.98 -13.33
CA VAL A 298 9.99 21.76 -14.09
C VAL A 298 8.90 22.76 -13.74
N PHE A 299 8.79 23.16 -12.48
CA PHE A 299 7.76 24.07 -11.97
C PHE A 299 8.38 25.24 -11.19
N PRO A 300 9.03 26.21 -11.85
CA PRO A 300 9.72 27.32 -11.19
C PRO A 300 8.84 28.12 -10.21
N LYS A 301 7.53 28.20 -10.47
CA LYS A 301 6.56 28.88 -9.60
C LYS A 301 6.39 28.22 -8.22
N SER A 302 6.91 27.02 -8.03
CA SER A 302 6.93 26.33 -6.72
C SER A 302 8.01 26.85 -5.76
N LEU A 303 8.78 27.89 -6.15
CA LEU A 303 9.86 28.47 -5.33
C LEU A 303 9.45 28.75 -3.87
N GLU A 304 8.29 29.37 -3.66
CA GLU A 304 7.83 29.68 -2.29
C GLU A 304 7.60 28.40 -1.48
N GLN A 305 6.95 27.40 -2.07
CA GLN A 305 6.69 26.11 -1.42
C GLN A 305 7.99 25.36 -1.09
N VAL A 306 9.01 25.49 -1.96
CA VAL A 306 10.34 24.92 -1.69
C VAL A 306 10.99 25.62 -0.50
N ILE A 307 10.93 26.95 -0.42
CA ILE A 307 11.50 27.71 0.71
C ILE A 307 10.78 27.38 2.02
N GLU A 308 9.45 27.30 2.00
CA GLU A 308 8.64 26.88 3.14
C GLU A 308 9.04 25.48 3.61
N ALA A 309 9.11 24.50 2.70
CA ALA A 309 9.51 23.13 3.04
C ALA A 309 10.93 23.04 3.60
N LEU A 310 11.88 23.80 3.03
CA LEU A 310 13.26 23.87 3.55
C LEU A 310 13.31 24.52 4.93
N THR A 311 12.44 25.49 5.21
CA THR A 311 12.35 26.15 6.51
C THR A 311 11.78 25.19 7.56
N GLU A 312 10.66 24.53 7.26
CA GLU A 312 10.01 23.56 8.15
C GLU A 312 10.91 22.37 8.51
N ARG A 313 11.81 21.98 7.60
CA ARG A 313 12.74 20.87 7.77
C ARG A 313 14.11 21.28 8.31
N GLU A 314 14.30 22.56 8.65
CA GLU A 314 15.60 23.11 9.10
C GLU A 314 16.74 22.89 8.09
N GLN A 315 16.42 22.87 6.79
CA GLN A 315 17.33 22.59 5.66
C GLN A 315 17.62 23.82 4.78
N LEU A 316 17.31 25.04 5.23
CA LEU A 316 17.45 26.30 4.49
C LEU A 316 18.80 26.50 3.76
N ALA A 317 19.89 25.93 4.27
CA ALA A 317 21.20 25.98 3.61
C ALA A 317 21.20 25.36 2.20
N GLN A 318 20.32 24.38 1.91
CA GLN A 318 20.20 23.79 0.59
C GLN A 318 19.73 24.79 -0.47
N LEU A 319 19.03 25.87 -0.08
CA LEU A 319 18.58 26.92 -0.99
C LEU A 319 19.75 27.53 -1.77
N LEU A 320 20.95 27.57 -1.17
CA LEU A 320 22.16 28.11 -1.78
C LEU A 320 22.58 27.34 -3.04
N THR A 321 22.29 26.03 -3.11
CA THR A 321 22.66 25.17 -4.24
C THR A 321 21.62 25.13 -5.35
N LEU A 322 20.38 25.58 -5.08
CA LEU A 322 19.28 25.48 -6.04
C LEU A 322 19.41 26.50 -7.18
N THR A 323 18.88 26.20 -8.35
CA THR A 323 18.87 27.10 -9.51
C THR A 323 17.52 27.10 -10.20
N ILE A 324 17.21 28.21 -10.88
CA ILE A 324 16.07 28.38 -11.77
C ILE A 324 16.63 28.86 -13.12
N ASP A 325 16.09 28.35 -14.23
CA ASP A 325 16.48 28.75 -15.58
C ASP A 325 16.26 30.27 -15.77
N GLU A 326 17.24 30.95 -16.37
CA GLU A 326 17.24 32.40 -16.58
C GLU A 326 16.04 32.89 -17.38
N LYS A 327 15.38 32.02 -18.16
CA LYS A 327 14.11 32.34 -18.84
C LYS A 327 12.99 32.77 -17.86
N HIS A 328 13.09 32.40 -16.60
CA HIS A 328 12.18 32.81 -15.53
C HIS A 328 12.80 33.92 -14.68
N GLU A 329 13.20 35.02 -15.33
CA GLU A 329 14.00 36.12 -14.75
C GLU A 329 13.50 36.57 -13.37
N GLU A 330 12.19 36.82 -13.20
CA GLU A 330 11.61 37.26 -11.93
C GLU A 330 11.83 36.25 -10.79
N LEU A 331 11.63 34.96 -11.06
CA LEU A 331 11.80 33.88 -10.08
C LEU A 331 13.26 33.57 -9.81
N ALA A 332 14.11 33.65 -10.85
CA ALA A 332 15.56 33.51 -10.71
C ALA A 332 16.14 34.65 -9.86
N GLN A 333 15.65 35.88 -10.06
CA GLN A 333 16.00 37.03 -9.24
C GLN A 333 15.47 36.88 -7.80
N GLN A 334 14.24 36.41 -7.62
CA GLN A 334 13.70 36.12 -6.28
C GLN A 334 14.56 35.09 -5.55
N LEU A 335 14.89 33.95 -6.18
CA LEU A 335 15.78 32.94 -5.60
C LEU A 335 17.15 33.53 -5.25
N THR A 336 17.69 34.40 -6.10
CA THR A 336 18.96 35.08 -5.86
C THR A 336 18.91 35.97 -4.62
N THR A 337 17.83 36.72 -4.42
CA THR A 337 17.60 37.50 -3.20
C THR A 337 17.47 36.58 -1.98
N GLU A 338 16.70 35.49 -2.08
CA GLU A 338 16.51 34.54 -0.98
C GLU A 338 17.82 33.86 -0.57
N LYS A 339 18.69 33.52 -1.53
CA LYS A 339 20.06 33.06 -1.23
C LYS A 339 20.87 34.10 -0.48
N ALA A 340 20.76 35.38 -0.86
CA ALA A 340 21.44 36.46 -0.14
C ALA A 340 20.93 36.60 1.30
N ILE A 341 19.61 36.41 1.53
CA ILE A 341 19.02 36.37 2.87
C ILE A 341 19.61 35.20 3.68
N VAL A 342 19.61 33.98 3.13
CA VAL A 342 20.17 32.80 3.82
C VAL A 342 21.66 32.97 4.14
N ALA A 343 22.44 33.50 3.20
CA ALA A 343 23.86 33.78 3.39
C ALA A 343 24.16 35.02 4.25
N PHE A 344 23.12 35.81 4.56
CA PHE A 344 23.23 37.12 5.19
C PHE A 344 24.18 38.09 4.46
N ASP A 345 24.12 38.12 3.13
CA ASP A 345 24.83 39.09 2.31
C ASP A 345 24.08 40.44 2.34
N THR A 346 24.40 41.24 3.34
CA THR A 346 23.73 42.54 3.57
C THR A 346 23.89 43.52 2.42
N THR A 347 25.01 43.44 1.69
CA THR A 347 25.27 44.32 0.53
C THR A 347 24.30 43.99 -0.58
N LYS A 348 24.15 42.70 -0.89
CA LYS A 348 23.23 42.23 -1.92
C LYS A 348 21.78 42.41 -1.52
N MET A 349 21.40 42.08 -0.28
CA MET A 349 20.05 42.28 0.24
C MET A 349 19.60 43.73 0.12
N MET A 350 20.45 44.70 0.50
CA MET A 350 20.14 46.13 0.37
C MET A 350 20.06 46.60 -1.08
N ALA A 351 20.94 46.09 -1.95
CA ALA A 351 20.90 46.41 -3.38
C ALA A 351 19.62 45.88 -4.04
N ASP A 352 19.17 44.68 -3.66
CA ASP A 352 17.98 44.03 -4.23
C ASP A 352 16.67 44.60 -3.63
N LEU A 353 16.68 45.07 -2.37
CA LEU A 353 15.50 45.50 -1.61
C LEU A 353 14.51 46.39 -2.38
N PRO A 354 14.93 47.44 -3.14
CA PRO A 354 14.00 48.28 -3.89
C PRO A 354 13.15 47.48 -4.90
N PHE A 355 13.71 46.41 -5.47
CA PHE A 355 13.12 45.62 -6.54
C PHE A 355 12.31 44.41 -6.05
N VAL A 356 12.44 44.03 -4.79
CA VAL A 356 11.66 42.90 -4.22
C VAL A 356 10.20 43.31 -4.07
N MET A 357 9.30 42.58 -4.72
CA MET A 357 7.84 42.77 -4.60
C MET A 357 7.16 41.64 -3.83
N ASN A 358 7.83 40.50 -3.65
CA ASN A 358 7.30 39.37 -2.91
C ASN A 358 7.33 39.68 -1.39
N GLU A 359 6.15 39.78 -0.79
CA GLU A 359 5.98 40.08 0.64
C GLU A 359 6.67 39.04 1.55
N PRO A 360 6.49 37.71 1.34
CA PRO A 360 7.23 36.69 2.11
C PRO A 360 8.76 36.86 2.08
N THR A 361 9.34 37.20 0.92
CA THR A 361 10.78 37.50 0.81
C THR A 361 11.18 38.70 1.66
N LEU A 362 10.38 39.76 1.66
CA LEU A 362 10.64 40.94 2.51
C LEU A 362 10.54 40.59 4.00
N GLU A 363 9.56 39.78 4.40
CA GLU A 363 9.47 39.31 5.78
C GLU A 363 10.68 38.49 6.21
N ARG A 364 11.12 37.53 5.38
CA ARG A 364 12.32 36.72 5.64
C ARG A 364 13.57 37.59 5.73
N MET A 365 13.68 38.58 4.86
CA MET A 365 14.78 39.55 4.88
C MET A 365 14.82 40.32 6.22
N ALA A 366 13.67 40.86 6.66
CA ALA A 366 13.56 41.57 7.92
C ALA A 366 13.88 40.67 9.13
N LYS A 367 13.30 39.46 9.16
CA LYS A 367 13.55 38.47 10.21
C LYS A 367 15.03 38.11 10.31
N GLN A 368 15.72 37.97 9.16
CA GLN A 368 17.14 37.67 9.14
C GLN A 368 17.99 38.84 9.68
N TYR A 369 17.69 40.09 9.31
CA TYR A 369 18.34 41.26 9.89
C TYR A 369 18.16 41.32 11.41
N LEU A 370 16.94 41.10 11.90
CA LEU A 370 16.65 41.05 13.34
C LEU A 370 17.35 39.89 14.06
N ALA A 371 17.49 38.73 13.40
CA ALA A 371 18.22 37.59 13.95
C ALA A 371 19.71 37.92 14.16
N GLN A 372 20.31 38.63 13.20
CA GLN A 372 21.71 39.06 13.23
C GLN A 372 21.95 40.36 14.00
N LYS A 373 20.90 40.93 14.62
CA LYS A 373 20.91 42.19 15.38
C LYS A 373 21.25 43.42 14.52
N ASP A 374 21.09 43.33 13.21
CA ASP A 374 21.21 44.48 12.31
C ASP A 374 19.87 45.22 12.24
N ILE A 375 19.70 46.15 13.19
CA ILE A 375 18.48 46.94 13.31
C ILE A 375 18.32 47.92 12.14
N ALA A 376 19.43 48.43 11.59
CA ALA A 376 19.39 49.39 10.48
C ALA A 376 18.82 48.72 9.22
N GLY A 377 19.30 47.52 8.88
CA GLY A 377 18.76 46.72 7.77
C GLY A 377 17.27 46.41 7.94
N ALA A 378 16.84 46.01 9.14
CA ALA A 378 15.42 45.75 9.42
C ALA A 378 14.55 47.01 9.25
N LYS A 379 15.03 48.19 9.65
CA LYS A 379 14.33 49.47 9.45
C LYS A 379 14.19 49.84 7.98
N GLU A 380 15.17 49.55 7.14
CA GLU A 380 15.04 49.78 5.69
C GLU A 380 13.95 48.89 5.07
N VAL A 381 13.86 47.63 5.49
CA VAL A 381 12.76 46.75 5.06
C VAL A 381 11.40 47.25 5.59
N GLN A 382 11.33 47.71 6.83
CA GLN A 382 10.13 48.32 7.41
C GLN A 382 9.71 49.58 6.65
N ARG A 383 10.64 50.44 6.26
CA ARG A 383 10.36 51.64 5.48
C ARG A 383 9.79 51.31 4.10
N LYS A 384 10.23 50.21 3.48
CA LYS A 384 9.66 49.74 2.20
C LYS A 384 8.26 49.14 2.39
N THR A 385 8.10 48.25 3.37
CA THR A 385 6.84 47.50 3.59
C THR A 385 5.76 48.33 4.29
N GLN A 386 6.14 49.39 5.01
CA GLN A 386 5.28 50.16 5.90
C GLN A 386 4.55 49.29 6.93
N SER A 387 5.12 48.12 7.28
CA SER A 387 4.49 47.16 8.21
C SER A 387 4.59 47.65 9.66
N GLU A 388 3.42 47.90 10.27
CA GLU A 388 3.32 48.24 11.70
C GLU A 388 3.77 47.09 12.60
N ALA A 389 3.47 45.85 12.20
CA ALA A 389 3.89 44.66 12.93
C ALA A 389 5.43 44.57 12.98
N LEU A 390 6.10 44.79 11.84
CA LEU A 390 7.55 44.81 11.79
C LEU A 390 8.14 45.99 12.58
N ALA A 391 7.50 47.16 12.56
CA ALA A 391 7.93 48.30 13.38
C ALA A 391 7.91 47.96 14.88
N LYS A 392 6.85 47.30 15.34
CA LYS A 392 6.73 46.82 16.73
C LYS A 392 7.80 45.78 17.07
N GLU A 393 8.07 44.83 16.18
CA GLU A 393 9.14 43.83 16.36
C GLU A 393 10.53 44.48 16.47
N ILE A 394 10.83 45.46 15.61
CA ILE A 394 12.07 46.23 15.65
C ILE A 394 12.21 46.95 16.99
N GLU A 395 11.17 47.67 17.42
CA GLU A 395 11.16 48.41 18.67
C GLU A 395 11.39 47.50 19.89
N GLN A 396 10.76 46.33 19.90
CA GLN A 396 10.99 45.33 20.94
C GLN A 396 12.44 44.81 20.92
N LYS A 397 13.00 44.54 19.74
CA LYS A 397 14.39 44.08 19.61
C LYS A 397 15.38 45.14 20.10
N GLU A 398 15.16 46.40 19.72
CA GLU A 398 15.95 47.54 20.19
C GLU A 398 15.88 47.70 21.71
N ALA A 399 14.68 47.62 22.28
CA ALA A 399 14.49 47.70 23.73
C ALA A 399 15.19 46.55 24.47
N ARG A 400 15.15 45.32 23.94
CA ARG A 400 15.89 44.16 24.48
C ARG A 400 17.41 44.37 24.44
N ILE A 401 17.94 44.91 23.34
CA ILE A 401 19.37 45.21 23.21
C ILE A 401 19.77 46.30 24.21
N ALA A 402 19.03 47.41 24.25
CA ALA A 402 19.29 48.53 25.16
C ALA A 402 19.20 48.09 26.63
N LEU A 403 18.28 47.19 26.97
CA LEU A 403 18.13 46.64 28.32
C LEU A 403 19.37 45.82 28.70
N LYS A 404 19.86 44.99 27.78
CA LYS A 404 21.07 44.19 28.00
C LYS A 404 22.30 45.08 28.23
N GLU A 405 22.46 46.13 27.42
CA GLU A 405 23.54 47.10 27.55
C GLU A 405 23.44 47.93 28.84
N ALA A 406 22.24 48.37 29.21
CA ALA A 406 22.00 49.10 30.45
C ALA A 406 22.32 48.23 31.68
N LYS A 407 21.92 46.95 31.67
CA LYS A 407 22.29 45.97 32.72
C LYS A 407 23.80 45.75 32.78
N ALA A 408 24.47 45.61 31.65
CA ALA A 408 25.93 45.47 31.61
C ALA A 408 26.64 46.73 32.15
N THR A 409 26.18 47.92 31.77
CA THR A 409 26.72 49.21 32.22
C THR A 409 26.49 49.41 33.72
N TYR A 410 25.32 49.04 34.23
CA TYR A 410 25.02 49.04 35.66
C TYR A 410 26.04 48.19 36.43
N HIS A 411 26.26 46.94 36.01
CA HIS A 411 27.23 46.06 36.66
C HIS A 411 28.67 46.58 36.57
N ALA A 412 29.08 47.12 35.42
CA ALA A 412 30.41 47.72 35.28
C ALA A 412 30.59 48.95 36.20
N THR A 413 29.55 49.78 36.35
CA THR A 413 29.54 50.95 37.23
C THR A 413 29.54 50.55 38.71
N GLU A 414 28.87 49.45 39.05
CA GLU A 414 28.85 48.88 40.40
C GLU A 414 30.26 48.46 40.86
N GLN A 415 31.13 48.09 39.91
CA GLN A 415 32.51 47.66 40.15
C GLN A 415 33.55 48.78 39.98
N SER A 416 33.15 49.99 39.59
CA SER A 416 34.08 51.11 39.39
C SER A 416 34.23 51.99 40.64
N ASP A 417 35.33 52.75 40.68
CA ASP A 417 35.63 53.76 41.69
C ASP A 417 35.29 55.19 41.21
N ALA A 418 34.33 55.32 40.29
CA ALA A 418 33.94 56.61 39.76
C ALA A 418 33.36 57.53 40.86
N THR A 419 33.81 58.79 40.90
CA THR A 419 33.40 59.77 41.93
C THR A 419 31.89 60.05 41.93
N ASN A 420 31.23 59.85 40.79
CA ASN A 420 29.78 60.03 40.59
C ASN A 420 29.00 58.69 40.49
N LYS A 421 29.55 57.59 41.02
CA LYS A 421 29.00 56.23 40.92
C LYS A 421 27.51 56.11 41.25
N GLN A 422 27.06 56.67 42.38
CA GLN A 422 25.66 56.52 42.83
C GLN A 422 24.67 57.17 41.84
N GLU A 423 25.03 58.32 41.28
CA GLU A 423 24.23 59.01 40.27
C GLU A 423 24.13 58.18 38.98
N LEU A 424 25.25 57.64 38.50
CA LEU A 424 25.30 56.78 37.32
C LEU A 424 24.48 55.49 37.51
N LEU A 425 24.55 54.85 38.69
CA LEU A 425 23.74 53.67 39.00
C LEU A 425 22.24 53.98 39.00
N GLN A 426 21.83 55.13 39.54
CA GLN A 426 20.44 55.54 39.54
C GLN A 426 19.92 55.79 38.12
N ILE A 427 20.71 56.44 37.25
CA ILE A 427 20.38 56.63 35.83
C ILE A 427 20.13 55.28 35.15
N GLN A 428 21.02 54.30 35.35
CA GLN A 428 20.84 52.97 34.74
C GLN A 428 19.63 52.22 35.31
N ARG A 429 19.34 52.31 36.62
CA ARG A 429 18.15 51.68 37.22
C ARG A 429 16.85 52.21 36.60
N THR A 430 16.74 53.53 36.46
CA THR A 430 15.58 54.16 35.82
C THR A 430 15.43 53.66 34.38
N LYS A 431 16.52 53.69 33.60
CA LYS A 431 16.52 53.21 32.21
C LYS A 431 16.14 51.73 32.10
N ILE A 432 16.65 50.88 32.98
CA ILE A 432 16.30 49.44 33.03
C ILE A 432 14.80 49.27 33.28
N LYS A 433 14.24 49.99 34.25
CA LYS A 433 12.81 49.90 34.60
C LYS A 433 11.92 50.34 33.43
N GLU A 434 12.23 51.46 32.80
CA GLU A 434 11.49 51.95 31.63
C GLU A 434 11.51 50.95 30.46
N LEU A 435 12.67 50.35 30.18
CA LEU A 435 12.80 49.34 29.13
C LEU A 435 12.06 48.04 29.47
N GLU A 436 12.04 47.62 30.74
CA GLU A 436 11.27 46.46 31.19
C GLU A 436 9.75 46.69 31.12
N GLU A 437 9.27 47.90 31.42
CA GLU A 437 7.86 48.27 31.23
C GLU A 437 7.48 48.29 29.75
N LYS A 438 8.31 48.92 28.90
CA LYS A 438 8.10 48.95 27.45
C LYS A 438 8.03 47.56 26.82
N LEU A 439 8.83 46.61 27.31
CA LEU A 439 8.80 45.23 26.83
C LEU A 439 7.54 44.47 27.27
N LYS A 440 6.94 44.82 28.42
CA LYS A 440 5.68 44.22 28.90
C LYS A 440 4.45 44.70 28.14
N GLU A 441 4.45 45.94 27.68
CA GLU A 441 3.37 46.49 26.84
C GLU A 441 3.38 45.91 25.42
N GLY A 442 4.50 45.29 25.03
CA GLY A 442 4.71 44.71 23.71
C GLY A 442 4.24 43.27 23.56
N GLU A 443 4.21 42.49 24.64
CA GLU A 443 3.69 41.11 24.71
C GLU A 443 2.16 41.09 24.67
#